data_AF-A0A3M8B1P1-F1
#
_entry.id   AF-A0A3M8B1P1-F1
#
_cell.length_a   1.000
_cell.length_b   1.000
_cell.length_c   1.000
_cell.angle_alpha   90.00
_cell.angle_beta   90.00
_cell.angle_gamma   90.00
#
_symmetry.space_group_name_H-M   'P 1'
#
loop_
_entity.id
_entity.type
_entity.pdbx_description
1 polymer ?
#
loop_
_entity_poly.entity_id
_entity_poly.type
_entity_poly.pdbx_seq_one_letter_code
_entity_poly.pdbx_strand_id
1 'polypeptide(L)'
;MLLSLLVFCLLAVAARFVYLQAGPALPFSGSSASEVKTLLDGYNGKLIKLATVDGVDWYGAPSGQDAGAEAMKREVAAAGWRFVQQEGAGYFFERGAEKIVITSQMWTGRYVLFRIPSNTL
;
A
#
# COMPACT_ATOMS: atom_id res chain seq x y z
N MET A 1 -9.43 -35.85 -28.18
CA MET A 1 -10.03 -35.53 -26.87
C MET A 1 -9.00 -35.51 -25.75
N LEU A 2 -8.27 -36.60 -25.46
CA LEU A 2 -7.31 -36.64 -24.34
C LEU A 2 -6.14 -35.63 -24.47
N LEU A 3 -5.53 -35.54 -25.65
CA LEU A 3 -4.43 -34.59 -25.93
C LEU A 3 -4.90 -33.13 -25.82
N SER A 4 -6.10 -32.84 -26.31
CA SER A 4 -6.73 -31.52 -26.25
C SER A 4 -7.00 -31.08 -24.81
N LEU A 5 -7.45 -32.01 -23.95
CA LEU A 5 -7.69 -31.76 -22.53
C LEU A 5 -6.38 -31.48 -21.77
N LEU A 6 -5.32 -32.22 -22.11
CA LEU A 6 -3.99 -32.07 -21.50
C LEU A 6 -3.36 -30.72 -21.85
N VAL A 7 -3.45 -30.30 -23.12
CA VAL A 7 -3.01 -28.97 -23.56
C VAL A 7 -3.78 -27.86 -22.84
N PHE A 8 -5.11 -28.00 -22.69
CA PHE A 8 -5.91 -27.03 -21.95
C PHE A 8 -5.52 -26.93 -20.47
N CYS A 9 -5.29 -28.06 -19.79
CA CYS A 9 -4.81 -28.08 -18.41
C CYS A 9 -3.44 -27.39 -18.26
N LEU A 10 -2.50 -27.65 -19.17
CA LEU A 10 -1.18 -27.00 -19.15
C LEU A 10 -1.29 -25.48 -19.35
N LEU A 11 -2.14 -25.03 -20.27
CA LEU A 11 -2.42 -23.61 -20.47
C LEU A 11 -3.07 -22.98 -19.23
N ALA A 12 -4.01 -23.65 -18.57
CA ALA A 12 -4.65 -23.15 -17.35
C ALA A 12 -3.65 -23.04 -16.18
N VAL A 13 -2.75 -24.01 -16.02
CA VAL A 13 -1.68 -23.97 -15.00
C VAL A 13 -0.69 -22.85 -15.30
N ALA A 14 -0.25 -22.71 -16.56
CA ALA A 14 0.64 -21.64 -16.98
C ALA A 14 0.00 -20.25 -16.78
N ALA A 15 -1.27 -20.07 -17.17
CA ALA A 15 -2.01 -18.83 -16.97
C ALA A 15 -2.16 -18.50 -15.47
N ARG A 16 -2.48 -19.49 -14.64
CA ARG A 16 -2.53 -19.32 -13.18
C ARG A 16 -1.17 -18.94 -12.61
N PHE A 17 -0.10 -19.55 -13.08
CA PHE A 17 1.26 -19.25 -12.64
C PHE A 17 1.66 -17.82 -12.99
N VAL A 18 1.39 -17.37 -14.22
CA VAL A 18 1.60 -15.98 -14.66
C VAL A 18 0.76 -15.00 -13.82
N TYR A 19 -0.52 -15.31 -13.60
CA TYR A 19 -1.41 -14.47 -12.79
C TYR A 19 -0.92 -14.32 -11.34
N LEU A 20 -0.42 -15.41 -10.73
CA LEU A 20 0.14 -15.38 -9.37
C LEU A 20 1.47 -14.62 -9.29
N GLN A 21 2.29 -14.64 -10.35
CA GLN A 21 3.56 -13.91 -10.43
C GLN A 21 3.36 -12.40 -10.58
N ALA A 22 2.31 -11.95 -11.27
CA ALA A 22 2.03 -10.53 -11.50
C ALA A 22 1.73 -9.75 -10.20
N GLY A 23 1.35 -10.44 -9.13
CA GLY A 23 0.96 -9.83 -7.86
C GLY A 23 -0.40 -9.11 -7.93
N PRO A 24 -0.97 -8.74 -6.77
CA PRO A 24 -2.21 -7.96 -6.76
C PRO A 24 -1.97 -6.58 -7.38
N ALA A 25 -2.97 -6.09 -8.13
CA ALA A 25 -2.92 -4.77 -8.73
C ALA A 25 -2.66 -3.69 -7.67
N LEU A 26 -1.82 -2.71 -8.01
CA LEU A 26 -1.63 -1.54 -7.17
C LEU A 26 -2.88 -0.65 -7.24
N PRO A 27 -3.24 -0.01 -6.12
CA PRO A 27 -4.38 0.91 -6.07
C PRO A 27 -4.05 2.30 -6.64
N PHE A 28 -2.90 2.43 -7.31
CA PHE A 28 -2.41 3.64 -7.96
C PHE A 28 -1.56 3.29 -9.17
N SER A 29 -1.44 4.24 -10.09
CA SER A 29 -0.55 4.17 -11.25
C SER A 29 0.84 4.72 -10.96
N GLY A 30 1.78 4.51 -11.88
CA GLY A 30 3.11 5.15 -11.84
C GLY A 30 4.23 4.29 -11.25
N SER A 31 3.90 3.12 -10.68
CA SER A 31 4.89 2.12 -10.24
C SER A 31 4.40 0.72 -10.57
N SER A 32 5.33 -0.22 -10.72
CA SER A 32 4.99 -1.64 -10.88
C SER A 32 4.85 -2.34 -9.51
N ALA A 33 4.04 -3.40 -9.44
CA ALA A 33 3.90 -4.21 -8.22
C ALA A 33 5.25 -4.80 -7.76
N SER A 34 6.10 -5.22 -8.70
CA SER A 34 7.45 -5.72 -8.41
C SER A 34 8.35 -4.66 -7.78
N GLU A 35 8.32 -3.44 -8.30
CA GLU A 35 9.11 -2.31 -7.79
C GLU A 35 8.68 -1.92 -6.38
N VAL A 36 7.37 -1.76 -6.17
CA VAL A 36 6.80 -1.47 -4.85
C VAL A 36 7.17 -2.56 -3.85
N LYS A 37 7.11 -3.84 -4.24
CA LYS A 37 7.53 -4.94 -3.37
C LYS A 37 9.02 -4.84 -3.00
N THR A 38 9.90 -4.60 -3.96
CA THR A 38 11.34 -4.44 -3.70
C THR A 38 11.61 -3.29 -2.74
N LEU A 39 10.92 -2.15 -2.90
CA LEU A 39 11.02 -1.02 -1.98
C LEU A 39 10.60 -1.44 -0.56
N LEU A 40 9.43 -2.07 -0.42
CA LEU A 40 8.88 -2.47 0.89
C LEU A 40 9.65 -3.61 1.57
N ASP A 41 10.30 -4.49 0.81
CA ASP A 41 11.19 -5.52 1.35
C ASP A 41 12.43 -4.89 2.05
N GLY A 42 12.79 -3.65 1.68
CA GLY A 42 13.86 -2.86 2.31
C GLY A 42 13.43 -2.05 3.53
N TYR A 43 12.26 -2.32 4.11
CA TYR A 43 11.70 -1.53 5.21
C TYR A 43 12.62 -1.45 6.44
N ASN A 44 12.86 -0.22 6.90
CA ASN A 44 13.76 0.09 8.02
C ASN A 44 13.04 0.74 9.21
N GLY A 45 11.71 0.62 9.28
CA GLY A 45 10.90 1.22 10.34
C GLY A 45 10.27 2.57 9.98
N LYS A 46 10.52 3.11 8.78
CA LYS A 46 9.90 4.36 8.27
C LYS A 46 8.98 4.10 7.08
N LEU A 47 7.96 4.93 6.91
CA LEU A 47 7.11 4.88 5.73
C LEU A 47 7.95 5.06 4.46
N ILE A 48 7.69 4.21 3.47
CA ILE A 48 8.37 4.30 2.18
C ILE A 48 7.41 4.96 1.21
N LYS A 49 7.83 6.09 0.63
CA LYS A 49 7.07 6.75 -0.45
C LYS A 49 7.14 5.88 -1.71
N LEU A 50 5.98 5.58 -2.28
CA LEU A 50 5.82 4.68 -3.41
C LEU A 50 5.51 5.44 -4.70
N ALA A 51 4.61 6.42 -4.64
CA ALA A 51 4.21 7.22 -5.79
C ALA A 51 3.58 8.55 -5.36
N THR A 52 3.51 9.50 -6.30
CA THR A 52 2.66 10.69 -6.20
C THR A 52 1.72 10.70 -7.40
N VAL A 53 0.41 10.70 -7.16
CA VAL A 53 -0.63 10.65 -8.21
C VAL A 53 -1.76 11.59 -7.80
N ASP A 54 -2.16 12.52 -8.67
CA ASP A 54 -3.32 13.42 -8.46
C ASP A 54 -3.34 14.15 -7.11
N GLY A 55 -2.18 14.70 -6.69
CA GLY A 55 -2.06 15.44 -5.43
C GLY A 55 -2.10 14.57 -4.18
N VAL A 56 -1.82 13.28 -4.34
CA VAL A 56 -1.75 12.29 -3.27
C VAL A 56 -0.41 11.60 -3.30
N ASP A 57 0.21 11.48 -2.13
CA ASP A 57 1.38 10.66 -1.92
C ASP A 57 0.98 9.29 -1.36
N TRP A 58 1.37 8.25 -2.07
CA TRP A 58 1.20 6.87 -1.63
C TRP A 58 2.42 6.42 -0.85
N TYR A 59 2.18 5.90 0.34
CA TYR A 59 3.21 5.32 1.20
C TYR A 59 2.88 3.86 1.50
N GLY A 60 3.89 3.09 1.89
CA GLY A 60 3.68 1.72 2.36
C GLY A 60 4.61 1.33 3.50
N ALA A 61 4.17 0.31 4.24
CA ALA A 61 4.89 -0.32 5.33
C ALA A 61 4.39 -1.76 5.55
N PRO A 62 5.11 -2.60 6.30
CA PRO A 62 4.61 -3.89 6.75
C PRO A 62 3.32 -3.79 7.54
N SER A 63 2.42 -4.76 7.34
CA SER A 63 1.08 -4.81 7.97
C SER A 63 1.05 -5.42 9.38
N GLY A 64 2.15 -6.03 9.85
CA GLY A 64 2.17 -6.78 11.09
C GLY A 64 2.10 -5.91 12.35
N GLN A 65 1.30 -6.33 13.34
CA GLN A 65 1.20 -5.73 14.70
C GLN A 65 1.08 -4.20 14.70
N ASP A 66 0.25 -3.64 13.81
CA ASP A 66 0.04 -2.20 13.65
C ASP A 66 1.31 -1.38 13.31
N ALA A 67 2.44 -2.02 13.00
CA ALA A 67 3.72 -1.35 12.78
C ALA A 67 3.63 -0.28 11.68
N GLY A 68 2.91 -0.55 10.60
CA GLY A 68 2.68 0.43 9.54
C GLY A 68 1.80 1.60 9.97
N ALA A 69 0.74 1.36 10.74
CA ALA A 69 -0.15 2.41 11.22
C ALA A 69 0.54 3.31 12.24
N GLU A 70 1.33 2.73 13.15
CA GLU A 70 2.11 3.48 14.13
C GLU A 70 3.28 4.24 13.48
N ALA A 71 3.94 3.66 12.47
CA ALA A 71 4.93 4.39 11.68
C ALA A 71 4.30 5.60 10.96
N MET A 72 3.12 5.43 10.37
CA MET A 72 2.37 6.51 9.74
C MET A 72 2.01 7.60 10.74
N LYS A 73 1.37 7.25 11.86
CA LYS A 73 1.00 8.23 12.90
C LYS A 73 2.21 9.00 13.42
N ARG A 74 3.34 8.31 13.63
CA ARG A 74 4.59 8.94 14.12
C ARG A 74 5.15 9.93 13.11
N GLU A 75 5.20 9.59 11.83
CA GLU A 75 5.73 10.49 10.80
C GLU A 75 4.81 11.68 10.55
N VAL A 76 3.50 11.46 10.55
CA VAL A 76 2.50 12.53 10.43
C VAL A 76 2.57 13.46 11.65
N ALA A 77 2.77 12.91 12.85
CA ALA A 77 3.01 13.71 14.05
C ALA A 77 4.31 14.51 14.00
N ALA A 78 5.39 13.93 13.44
CA ALA A 78 6.65 14.63 13.23
C ALA A 78 6.50 15.82 12.26
N ALA A 79 5.54 15.77 11.33
CA ALA A 79 5.16 16.87 10.44
C ALA A 79 4.19 17.89 11.08
N GLY A 80 3.93 17.78 12.38
CA GLY A 80 3.15 18.75 13.16
C GLY A 80 1.64 18.47 13.20
N TRP A 81 1.19 17.32 12.72
CA TRP A 81 -0.21 16.94 12.76
C TRP A 81 -0.56 16.16 14.03
N ARG A 82 -1.65 16.53 14.68
CA ARG A 82 -2.17 15.83 15.86
C ARG A 82 -3.17 14.76 15.43
N PHE A 83 -2.95 13.50 15.84
CA PHE A 83 -3.95 12.45 15.67
C PHE A 83 -5.20 12.76 16.51
N VAL A 84 -6.37 12.62 15.90
CA VAL A 84 -7.67 12.87 16.53
C VAL A 84 -8.37 11.57 16.82
N GLN A 85 -8.65 10.79 15.78
CA GLN A 85 -9.39 9.53 15.88
C GLN A 85 -9.20 8.66 14.64
N GLN A 86 -9.64 7.41 14.75
CA GLN A 86 -9.70 6.47 13.65
C GLN A 86 -11.13 5.97 13.48
N GLU A 87 -11.62 5.95 12.24
CA GLU A 87 -12.90 5.35 11.87
C GLU A 87 -12.68 4.39 10.70
N GLY A 88 -12.81 3.09 10.97
CA GLY A 88 -12.46 2.05 10.00
C GLY A 88 -11.01 2.16 9.54
N ALA A 89 -10.83 2.38 8.24
CA ALA A 89 -9.51 2.58 7.62
C ALA A 89 -9.07 4.06 7.55
N GLY A 90 -9.91 5.00 7.99
CA GLY A 90 -9.63 6.43 8.00
C GLY A 90 -9.01 6.90 9.31
N TYR A 91 -7.92 7.65 9.20
CA TYR A 91 -7.20 8.27 10.31
C TYR A 91 -7.32 9.79 10.17
N PHE A 92 -7.89 10.42 11.19
CA PHE A 92 -8.16 11.85 11.20
C PHE A 92 -7.06 12.59 11.97
N PHE A 93 -6.53 13.63 11.35
CA PHE A 93 -5.51 14.48 11.94
C PHE A 93 -5.87 15.96 11.79
N GLU A 94 -5.32 16.78 12.68
CA GLU A 94 -5.47 18.23 12.64
C GLU A 94 -4.15 18.97 12.87
N ARG A 95 -4.04 20.17 12.31
CA ARG A 95 -2.94 21.10 12.53
C ARG A 95 -3.49 22.53 12.54
N GLY A 96 -3.71 23.09 13.73
CA GLY A 96 -4.44 24.34 13.87
C GLY A 96 -5.89 24.19 13.39
N ALA A 97 -6.28 24.98 12.38
CA ALA A 97 -7.61 24.89 11.76
C ALA A 97 -7.68 23.85 10.61
N GLU A 98 -6.54 23.33 10.15
CA GLU A 98 -6.47 22.36 9.07
C GLU A 98 -6.83 20.96 9.57
N LYS A 99 -7.54 20.18 8.73
CA LYS A 99 -7.88 18.78 8.98
C LYS A 99 -7.56 17.94 7.76
N ILE A 100 -6.99 16.76 7.98
CA ILE A 100 -6.75 15.78 6.92
C ILE A 100 -7.27 14.41 7.33
N VAL A 101 -7.54 13.60 6.32
CA VAL A 101 -7.85 12.19 6.46
C VAL A 101 -6.83 11.40 5.67
N ILE A 102 -6.16 10.48 6.35
CA ILE A 102 -5.28 9.48 5.75
C ILE A 102 -6.05 8.17 5.75
N THR A 103 -6.11 7.48 4.61
CA THR A 103 -6.75 6.17 4.54
C THR A 103 -5.72 5.07 4.35
N SER A 104 -5.92 3.94 5.03
CA SER A 104 -5.12 2.75 4.84
C SER A 104 -5.84 1.71 3.98
N GLN A 105 -5.08 0.85 3.32
CA GLN A 105 -5.62 -0.36 2.70
C GLN A 105 -4.57 -1.47 2.68
N MET A 106 -5.04 -2.69 2.93
CA MET A 106 -4.20 -3.87 2.79
C MET A 106 -3.99 -4.14 1.30
N TRP A 107 -2.73 -4.15 0.84
CA TRP A 107 -2.43 -4.49 -0.56
C TRP A 107 -2.05 -5.96 -0.71
N THR A 108 -1.20 -6.43 0.18
CA THR A 108 -0.95 -7.87 0.37
C THR A 108 -1.13 -8.17 1.84
N GLY A 109 -1.33 -9.42 2.24
CA GLY A 109 -1.36 -9.77 3.68
C GLY A 109 -0.11 -9.35 4.46
N ARG A 110 0.97 -8.94 3.79
CA ARG A 110 2.24 -8.49 4.37
C ARG A 110 2.42 -6.98 4.40
N TYR A 111 1.68 -6.22 3.60
CA TYR A 111 1.91 -4.78 3.40
C TYR A 111 0.60 -3.99 3.42
N VAL A 112 0.63 -2.90 4.17
CA VAL A 112 -0.42 -1.89 4.18
C VAL A 112 0.07 -0.65 3.44
N LEU A 113 -0.82 -0.06 2.65
CA LEU A 113 -0.57 1.16 1.89
C LEU A 113 -1.41 2.30 2.47
N PHE A 114 -0.86 3.51 2.45
CA PHE A 114 -1.49 4.71 2.96
C PHE A 114 -1.65 5.74 1.86
N ARG A 115 -2.84 6.31 1.77
CA ARG A 115 -3.16 7.44 0.92
C ARG A 115 -3.02 8.71 1.75
N ILE A 116 -1.98 9.51 1.50
CA ILE A 116 -1.68 10.73 2.25
C ILE A 116 -1.79 11.93 1.30
N PRO A 117 -2.49 13.03 1.64
CA PRO A 117 -2.47 14.23 0.81
C PRO A 117 -1.03 14.71 0.55
N SER A 118 -0.71 15.12 -0.68
CA SER A 118 0.65 15.60 -0.98
C SER A 118 1.01 16.82 -0.13
N ASN A 119 2.30 16.98 0.18
CA ASN A 119 2.84 18.02 1.07
C ASN A 119 2.40 17.89 2.54
N THR A 120 1.96 16.70 2.98
CA THR A 120 1.67 16.42 4.40
C THR A 120 2.93 16.07 5.19
N LEU A 121 3.81 15.24 4.62
CA LEU A 121 5.05 14.72 5.22
C LEU A 121 6.30 15.40 4.65
#